data_AF-A0AAJ2TBK5-F1
#
_entry.id   AF-A0AAJ2TBK5-F1
#
_cell.length_a   1.000
_cell.length_b   1.000
_cell.length_c   1.000
_cell.angle_alpha   90.00
_cell.angle_beta   90.00
_cell.angle_gamma   90.00
#
_symmetry.space_group_name_H-M   'P 1'
#
loop_
_entity.id
_entity.type
_entity.pdbx_description
1 polymer ?
#
loop_
_entity_poly.entity_id
_entity_poly.type
_entity_poly.pdbx_seq_one_letter_code
_entity_poly.pdbx_strand_id
1 'polypeptide(L)'
;MIADEVLKAIDRLDRRSFCVGNIAPDCNIESADWKTFTPSREVTHWIKGKRKSFDDCEDFRRKMIVPRTSSDNAEYSFLLGYYSHLLTDAAFQSMIRDEKRVAAAWKRVLADDKLREMAKGMTPDFDSIKKLLPPGVRFHGVTRAEAEYLKKHPDSGYLTEILPLRDFPDYIDYLPHGCIVRKIGIMGYMPDDSVLEHDTVALSEKEFSDFVRDTTELVTEKVSGALALRGKKYVTL
;
A
#
# COMPACT_ATOMS: atom_id res chain seq x y z
N MET A 1 -2.56 9.81 1.27
CA MET A 1 -1.13 10.22 1.41
C MET A 1 -0.34 9.97 0.14
N ILE A 2 0.34 8.83 -0.04
CA ILE A 2 1.27 8.62 -1.18
C ILE A 2 0.56 8.79 -2.52
N ALA A 3 -0.61 8.16 -2.71
CA ALA A 3 -1.38 8.28 -3.95
C ALA A 3 -1.81 9.74 -4.24
N ASP A 4 -2.17 10.51 -3.21
CA ASP A 4 -2.55 11.92 -3.37
C ASP A 4 -1.36 12.77 -3.81
N GLU A 5 -0.17 12.54 -3.25
CA GLU A 5 1.04 13.25 -3.65
C GLU A 5 1.49 12.90 -5.08
N VAL A 6 1.35 11.64 -5.49
CA VAL A 6 1.61 11.22 -6.88
C VAL A 6 0.65 11.92 -7.85
N LEU A 7 -0.63 12.04 -7.49
CA LEU A 7 -1.63 12.76 -8.29
C LEU A 7 -1.33 14.27 -8.40
N LYS A 8 -0.76 14.88 -7.36
CA LYS A 8 -0.29 16.27 -7.42
C LYS A 8 0.90 16.44 -8.36
N ALA A 9 1.80 15.45 -8.40
CA ALA A 9 2.98 15.48 -9.24
C ALA A 9 2.71 15.14 -10.73
N ILE A 10 1.63 14.42 -11.02
CA ILE A 10 1.33 13.90 -12.36
C ILE A 10 -0.11 14.22 -12.76
N ASP A 11 -0.30 15.36 -13.43
CA ASP A 11 -1.61 15.91 -13.84
C ASP A 11 -2.33 15.11 -14.96
N ARG A 12 -1.61 14.25 -15.67
CA ARG A 12 -2.14 13.45 -16.80
C ARG A 12 -2.94 12.22 -16.37
N LEU A 13 -2.93 11.87 -15.08
CA LEU A 13 -3.63 10.70 -14.56
C LEU A 13 -5.13 10.99 -14.41
N ASP A 14 -5.96 10.02 -14.79
CA ASP A 14 -7.36 10.03 -14.38
C ASP A 14 -7.45 9.78 -12.86
N ARG A 15 -7.84 10.81 -12.12
CA ARG A 15 -7.84 10.81 -10.65
C ARG A 15 -8.62 9.65 -10.07
N ARG A 16 -9.89 9.51 -10.47
CA ARG A 16 -10.79 8.47 -9.97
C ARG A 16 -10.21 7.08 -10.22
N SER A 17 -9.77 6.82 -11.45
CA SER A 17 -9.24 5.51 -11.83
C SER A 17 -7.93 5.20 -11.14
N PHE A 18 -7.02 6.17 -10.98
CA PHE A 18 -5.78 5.97 -10.24
C PHE A 18 -6.02 5.66 -8.77
N CYS A 19 -6.91 6.40 -8.10
CA CYS A 19 -7.29 6.11 -6.71
C CYS A 19 -7.88 4.70 -6.57
N VAL A 20 -8.85 4.34 -7.43
CA VAL A 20 -9.50 3.02 -7.37
C VAL A 20 -8.51 1.90 -7.71
N GLY A 21 -7.62 2.13 -8.67
CA GLY A 21 -6.52 1.21 -8.98
C GLY A 21 -5.58 1.01 -7.80
N ASN A 22 -5.30 2.06 -7.04
CA ASN A 22 -4.44 1.99 -5.86
C ASN A 22 -5.01 1.08 -4.77
N ILE A 23 -6.32 1.10 -4.52
CA ILE A 23 -6.92 0.22 -3.49
C ILE A 23 -7.27 -1.19 -4.01
N ALA A 24 -7.32 -1.38 -5.33
CA ALA A 24 -7.74 -2.64 -5.96
C ALA A 24 -6.99 -3.92 -5.49
N PRO A 25 -5.67 -3.90 -5.19
CA PRO A 25 -4.97 -5.10 -4.72
C PRO A 25 -5.54 -5.68 -3.41
N ASP A 26 -6.16 -4.85 -2.58
CA ASP A 26 -6.79 -5.23 -1.32
C ASP A 26 -8.28 -5.61 -1.48
N CYS A 27 -8.81 -5.56 -2.70
CA CYS A 27 -10.21 -5.82 -3.01
C CYS A 27 -10.55 -7.28 -3.30
N ASN A 28 -9.74 -8.22 -2.81
CA ASN A 28 -10.06 -9.64 -2.81
C ASN A 28 -11.30 -9.97 -1.94
N ILE A 29 -11.93 -11.12 -2.22
CA ILE A 29 -13.09 -11.62 -1.46
C ILE A 29 -12.61 -12.52 -0.32
N GLU A 30 -12.86 -12.11 0.91
CA GLU A 30 -12.59 -12.88 2.12
C GLU A 30 -13.48 -14.14 2.25
N SER A 31 -12.93 -15.19 2.84
CA SER A 31 -13.70 -16.33 3.38
C SER A 31 -14.54 -15.88 4.58
N ALA A 32 -15.54 -16.69 4.97
CA ALA A 32 -16.39 -16.39 6.12
C ALA A 32 -15.60 -16.18 7.43
N ASP A 33 -14.47 -16.86 7.59
CA ASP A 33 -13.57 -16.74 8.75
C ASP A 33 -12.41 -15.76 8.53
N TRP A 34 -12.39 -15.05 7.40
CA TRP A 34 -11.38 -14.05 7.03
C TRP A 34 -9.93 -14.56 6.93
N LYS A 35 -9.75 -15.89 6.82
CA LYS A 35 -8.42 -16.50 6.75
C LYS A 35 -7.92 -16.72 5.33
N THR A 36 -8.81 -16.90 4.37
CA THR A 36 -8.46 -17.07 2.96
C THR A 36 -9.16 -16.02 2.10
N PHE A 37 -8.59 -15.75 0.93
CA PHE A 37 -9.05 -14.70 0.05
C PHE A 37 -9.13 -15.23 -1.39
N THR A 38 -10.13 -14.77 -2.15
CA THR A 38 -10.36 -15.12 -3.55
C THR A 38 -10.39 -13.85 -4.42
N PRO A 39 -9.46 -13.69 -5.37
CA PRO A 39 -8.21 -14.45 -5.52
C PRO A 39 -7.31 -14.26 -4.29
N SER A 40 -6.27 -15.10 -4.17
CA SER A 40 -5.37 -15.03 -3.03
C SER A 40 -4.56 -13.72 -3.02
N ARG A 41 -3.99 -13.36 -1.87
CA ARG A 41 -3.13 -12.18 -1.76
C ARG A 41 -1.88 -12.30 -2.64
N GLU A 42 -1.36 -13.51 -2.83
CA GLU A 42 -0.24 -13.75 -3.75
C GLU A 42 -0.59 -13.35 -5.18
N VAL A 43 -1.84 -13.61 -5.61
CA VAL A 43 -2.32 -13.20 -6.93
C VAL A 43 -2.49 -11.68 -7.00
N THR A 44 -3.23 -11.07 -6.07
CA THR A 44 -3.50 -9.62 -6.16
C THR A 44 -2.27 -8.78 -5.90
N HIS A 45 -1.39 -9.18 -4.98
CA HIS A 45 -0.17 -8.44 -4.67
C HIS A 45 1.02 -8.90 -5.53
N TRP A 46 0.83 -9.85 -6.45
CA TRP A 46 1.87 -10.36 -7.34
C TRP A 46 3.08 -10.96 -6.60
N ILE A 47 2.86 -11.56 -5.43
CA ILE A 47 3.93 -12.09 -4.59
C ILE A 47 4.35 -13.47 -5.13
N LYS A 48 5.58 -13.58 -5.65
CA LYS A 48 6.13 -14.87 -6.10
C LYS A 48 7.00 -15.57 -5.07
N GLY A 49 7.62 -14.79 -4.19
CA GLY A 49 8.51 -15.29 -3.15
C GLY A 49 7.80 -15.43 -1.80
N LYS A 50 8.61 -15.49 -0.73
CA LYS A 50 8.08 -15.46 0.64
C LYS A 50 7.45 -14.12 1.01
N ARG A 51 7.82 -13.04 0.31
CA ARG A 51 7.46 -11.65 0.61
C ARG A 51 7.44 -10.83 -0.68
N LYS A 52 6.68 -9.73 -0.67
CA LYS A 52 6.61 -8.75 -1.75
C LYS A 52 7.99 -8.13 -2.01
N SER A 53 8.37 -8.02 -3.28
CA SER A 53 9.61 -7.37 -3.73
C SER A 53 9.36 -6.35 -4.85
N PHE A 54 10.38 -5.58 -5.22
CA PHE A 54 10.33 -4.71 -6.39
C PHE A 54 10.28 -5.49 -7.71
N ASP A 55 10.88 -6.69 -7.78
CA ASP A 55 10.80 -7.55 -8.96
C ASP A 55 9.35 -8.00 -9.25
N ASP A 56 8.59 -8.30 -8.20
CA ASP A 56 7.15 -8.59 -8.31
C ASP A 56 6.39 -7.40 -8.95
N CYS A 57 6.80 -6.17 -8.64
CA CYS A 57 6.20 -4.95 -9.18
C CYS A 57 6.57 -4.75 -10.66
N GLU A 58 7.84 -4.97 -11.02
CA GLU A 58 8.28 -4.90 -12.43
C GLU A 58 7.63 -5.97 -13.29
N ASP A 59 7.35 -7.15 -12.71
CA ASP A 59 6.58 -8.19 -13.37
C ASP A 59 5.14 -7.77 -13.64
N PHE A 60 4.47 -7.12 -12.68
CA PHE A 60 3.17 -6.51 -12.91
C PHE A 60 3.24 -5.48 -14.03
N ARG A 61 4.21 -4.55 -13.98
CA ARG A 61 4.36 -3.51 -15.01
C ARG A 61 4.54 -4.11 -16.41
N ARG A 62 5.42 -5.11 -16.54
CA ARG A 62 5.69 -5.78 -17.82
C ARG A 62 4.48 -6.53 -18.37
N LYS A 63 3.70 -7.20 -17.52
CA LYS A 63 2.57 -8.04 -17.97
C LYS A 63 1.24 -7.30 -18.06
N MET A 64 1.05 -6.27 -17.25
CA MET A 64 -0.23 -5.58 -17.14
C MET A 64 -0.21 -4.20 -17.80
N ILE A 65 0.84 -3.41 -17.60
CA ILE A 65 0.91 -2.01 -18.08
C ILE A 65 1.44 -1.92 -19.51
N VAL A 66 2.58 -2.57 -19.81
CA VAL A 66 3.24 -2.46 -21.14
C VAL A 66 2.32 -2.88 -22.29
N PRO A 67 1.58 -4.01 -22.21
CA PRO A 67 0.68 -4.41 -23.29
C PRO A 67 -0.54 -3.50 -23.48
N ARG A 68 -0.84 -2.64 -22.49
CA ARG A 68 -2.01 -1.77 -22.45
C ARG A 68 -1.65 -0.29 -22.65
N THR A 69 -0.50 0.01 -23.25
CA THR A 69 -0.08 1.40 -23.53
C THR A 69 -0.99 2.16 -24.49
N SER A 70 -1.88 1.47 -25.21
CA SER A 70 -2.90 2.04 -26.09
C SER A 70 -4.31 2.07 -25.48
N SER A 71 -4.49 1.64 -24.22
CA SER A 71 -5.80 1.74 -23.56
C SER A 71 -6.20 3.19 -23.28
N ASP A 72 -7.48 3.40 -23.01
CA ASP A 72 -7.99 4.71 -22.63
C ASP A 72 -7.34 5.22 -21.33
N ASN A 73 -7.55 6.50 -21.03
CA ASN A 73 -6.88 7.12 -19.89
C ASN A 73 -7.34 6.53 -18.54
N ALA A 74 -8.58 6.08 -18.44
CA ALA A 74 -9.15 5.55 -17.21
C ALA A 74 -8.52 4.17 -16.90
N GLU A 75 -8.56 3.22 -17.84
CA GLU A 75 -7.95 1.91 -17.69
C GLU A 75 -6.43 2.04 -17.41
N TYR A 76 -5.73 2.89 -18.17
CA TYR A 76 -4.29 3.05 -17.98
C TYR A 76 -3.96 3.65 -16.61
N SER A 77 -4.70 4.66 -16.16
CA SER A 77 -4.49 5.27 -14.84
C SER A 77 -4.84 4.31 -13.70
N PHE A 78 -5.85 3.46 -13.88
CA PHE A 78 -6.14 2.37 -12.95
C PHE A 78 -4.96 1.41 -12.79
N LEU A 79 -4.35 0.97 -13.89
CA LEU A 79 -3.19 0.08 -13.82
C LEU A 79 -1.98 0.75 -13.15
N LEU A 80 -1.79 2.06 -13.37
CA LEU A 80 -0.74 2.82 -12.70
C LEU A 80 -1.01 3.01 -11.20
N GLY A 81 -2.28 3.18 -10.81
CA GLY A 81 -2.70 3.18 -9.41
C GLY A 81 -2.38 1.83 -8.74
N TYR A 82 -2.72 0.73 -9.40
CA TYR A 82 -2.42 -0.62 -8.96
C TYR A 82 -0.91 -0.83 -8.78
N TYR A 83 -0.12 -0.40 -9.76
CA TYR A 83 1.34 -0.46 -9.68
C TYR A 83 1.90 0.41 -8.54
N SER A 84 1.33 1.59 -8.31
CA SER A 84 1.69 2.45 -7.16
C SER A 84 1.47 1.75 -5.81
N HIS A 85 0.38 0.99 -5.65
CA HIS A 85 0.15 0.19 -4.45
C HIS A 85 1.20 -0.90 -4.29
N LEU A 86 1.46 -1.66 -5.36
CA LEU A 86 2.46 -2.73 -5.34
C LEU A 86 3.87 -2.22 -4.96
N LEU A 87 4.26 -1.06 -5.50
CA LEU A 87 5.52 -0.39 -5.17
C LEU A 87 5.56 0.04 -3.71
N THR A 88 4.45 0.60 -3.20
CA THR A 88 4.32 1.01 -1.79
C THR A 88 4.45 -0.18 -0.86
N ASP A 89 3.82 -1.31 -1.16
CA ASP A 89 3.95 -2.55 -0.40
C ASP A 89 5.40 -3.08 -0.41
N ALA A 90 6.07 -3.05 -1.56
CA ALA A 90 7.46 -3.49 -1.68
C ALA A 90 8.40 -2.58 -0.86
N ALA A 91 8.23 -1.27 -0.95
CA ALA A 91 8.98 -0.29 -0.17
C ALA A 91 8.73 -0.47 1.34
N PHE A 92 7.47 -0.67 1.74
CA PHE A 92 7.12 -0.89 3.13
C PHE A 92 7.75 -2.19 3.64
N GLN A 93 7.65 -3.30 2.89
CA GLN A 93 8.29 -4.58 3.27
C GLN A 93 9.81 -4.46 3.43
N SER A 94 10.45 -3.64 2.59
CA SER A 94 11.89 -3.35 2.68
C SER A 94 12.23 -2.56 3.96
N MET A 95 11.58 -1.42 4.21
CA MET A 95 11.78 -0.61 5.43
C MET A 95 11.45 -1.39 6.71
N ILE A 96 10.31 -2.08 6.66
CA ILE A 96 9.96 -3.33 7.32
C ILE A 96 11.05 -4.17 7.98
N ARG A 97 12.15 -4.36 7.27
CA ARG A 97 13.15 -5.37 7.56
C ARG A 97 14.56 -4.85 7.46
N ASP A 98 14.72 -3.55 7.21
CA ASP A 98 16.01 -2.89 7.29
C ASP A 98 16.62 -3.11 8.68
N GLU A 99 17.86 -3.59 8.72
CA GLU A 99 18.52 -4.01 9.96
C GLU A 99 18.73 -2.85 10.93
N LYS A 100 19.04 -1.65 10.41
CA LYS A 100 19.25 -0.46 11.25
C LYS A 100 17.93 -0.01 11.87
N ARG A 101 16.85 -0.02 11.07
CA ARG A 101 15.49 0.30 11.51
C ARG A 101 15.00 -0.70 12.55
N VAL A 102 15.19 -2.00 12.30
CA VAL A 102 14.84 -3.07 13.25
C VAL A 102 15.62 -2.88 14.55
N ALA A 103 16.92 -2.60 14.51
CA ALA A 103 17.71 -2.30 15.71
C ALA A 103 17.18 -1.08 16.47
N ALA A 104 16.73 -0.03 15.78
CA ALA A 104 16.09 1.14 16.41
C ALA A 104 14.74 0.81 17.05
N ALA A 105 13.92 -0.03 16.42
CA ALA A 105 12.69 -0.55 17.03
C ALA A 105 12.98 -1.38 18.29
N TRP A 106 14.03 -2.21 18.29
CA TRP A 106 14.45 -2.98 19.46
C TRP A 106 14.94 -2.10 20.61
N LYS A 107 15.60 -0.97 20.34
CA LYS A 107 15.93 0.01 21.39
C LYS A 107 14.67 0.54 22.09
N ARG A 108 13.59 0.79 21.34
CA ARG A 108 12.30 1.22 21.91
C ARG A 108 11.62 0.11 22.69
N VAL A 109 11.63 -1.13 22.17
CA VAL A 109 11.13 -2.33 22.87
C VAL A 109 11.83 -2.50 24.23
N LEU A 110 13.16 -2.36 24.28
CA LEU A 110 13.92 -2.53 25.52
C LEU A 110 13.81 -1.33 26.47
N ALA A 111 13.47 -0.15 25.97
CA ALA A 111 13.18 1.02 26.81
C ALA A 111 11.83 0.92 27.53
N ASP A 112 10.89 0.13 27.00
CA ASP A 112 9.61 -0.15 27.62
C ASP A 112 9.71 -1.33 28.59
N ASP A 113 9.31 -1.15 29.84
CA ASP A 113 9.47 -2.17 30.89
C ASP A 113 8.68 -3.45 30.60
N LYS A 114 7.45 -3.33 30.10
CA LYS A 114 6.56 -4.45 29.82
C LYS A 114 7.04 -5.24 28.60
N LEU A 115 7.39 -4.52 27.53
CA LEU A 115 7.90 -5.16 26.31
C LEU A 115 9.31 -5.74 26.53
N ARG A 116 10.16 -5.10 27.33
CA ARG A 116 11.49 -5.63 27.68
C ARG A 116 11.38 -6.97 28.42
N GLU A 117 10.43 -7.10 29.34
CA GLU A 117 10.19 -8.37 30.03
C GLU A 117 9.66 -9.45 29.07
N MET A 118 8.70 -9.10 28.20
CA MET A 118 8.17 -10.02 27.18
C MET A 118 9.22 -10.43 26.14
N ALA A 119 10.22 -9.58 25.88
CA ALA A 119 11.28 -9.80 24.90
C ALA A 119 12.34 -10.81 25.33
N LYS A 120 12.38 -11.24 26.60
CA LYS A 120 13.41 -12.15 27.11
C LYS A 120 13.46 -13.45 26.30
N GLY A 121 14.65 -13.77 25.78
CA GLY A 121 14.88 -14.98 24.98
C GLY A 121 14.42 -14.90 23.52
N MET A 122 13.92 -13.74 23.06
CA MET A 122 13.56 -13.54 21.66
C MET A 122 14.75 -13.10 20.81
N THR A 123 14.75 -13.50 19.53
CA THR A 123 15.70 -13.00 18.54
C THR A 123 15.37 -11.55 18.19
N PRO A 124 16.35 -10.63 18.11
CA PRO A 124 16.09 -9.22 17.83
C PRO A 124 15.82 -8.94 16.34
N ASP A 125 14.78 -9.57 15.79
CA ASP A 125 14.32 -9.42 14.42
C ASP A 125 12.91 -8.82 14.34
N PHE A 126 12.47 -8.47 13.13
CA PHE A 126 11.12 -7.94 12.94
C PHE A 126 10.03 -8.99 13.19
N ASP A 127 10.30 -10.28 12.95
CA ASP A 127 9.31 -11.33 13.17
C ASP A 127 8.98 -11.51 14.66
N SER A 128 9.92 -11.20 15.55
CA SER A 128 9.76 -11.13 17.00
C SER A 128 9.05 -9.85 17.44
N ILE A 129 9.32 -8.69 16.82
CA ILE A 129 8.52 -7.48 17.03
C ILE A 129 7.03 -7.75 16.72
N LYS A 130 6.73 -8.54 15.68
CA LYS A 130 5.34 -8.90 15.35
C LYS A 130 4.63 -9.71 16.44
N LYS A 131 5.37 -10.50 17.22
CA LYS A 131 4.83 -11.30 18.33
C LYS A 131 4.60 -10.42 19.57
N LEU A 132 5.49 -9.47 19.82
CA LEU A 132 5.36 -8.48 20.90
C LEU A 132 4.21 -7.50 20.66
N LEU A 133 4.07 -7.05 19.40
CA LEU A 133 3.09 -6.07 18.98
C LEU A 133 2.20 -6.69 17.88
N PRO A 134 1.00 -7.19 18.22
CA PRO A 134 0.09 -7.80 17.26
C PRO A 134 -0.48 -6.76 16.25
N PRO A 135 -1.16 -7.20 15.17
CA PRO A 135 -1.60 -6.32 14.07
C PRO A 135 -2.38 -5.08 14.50
N GLY A 136 -3.28 -5.19 15.49
CA GLY A 136 -4.04 -4.06 16.06
C GLY A 136 -3.32 -3.33 17.19
N VAL A 137 -1.98 -3.24 17.13
CA VAL A 137 -1.12 -2.44 18.03
C VAL A 137 0.08 -1.92 17.27
N ARG A 138 0.71 -2.78 16.45
CA ARG A 138 2.02 -2.54 15.83
C ARG A 138 2.13 -1.25 15.04
N PHE A 139 1.07 -0.81 14.40
CA PHE A 139 1.09 0.34 13.49
C PHE A 139 0.00 1.37 13.82
N HIS A 140 -0.40 1.49 15.08
CA HIS A 140 -1.33 2.55 15.50
C HIS A 140 -0.84 3.95 15.11
N GLY A 141 0.47 4.21 15.20
CA GLY A 141 1.01 5.52 14.84
C GLY A 141 0.85 5.83 13.34
N VAL A 142 0.81 4.78 12.51
CA VAL A 142 0.49 4.90 11.07
C VAL A 142 -0.98 5.25 10.89
N THR A 143 -1.88 4.52 11.54
CA THR A 143 -3.34 4.78 11.49
C THR A 143 -3.68 6.19 11.96
N ARG A 144 -3.05 6.66 13.05
CA ARG A 144 -3.21 8.03 13.54
C ARG A 144 -2.69 9.05 12.52
N ALA A 145 -1.51 8.84 11.96
CA ALA A 145 -0.95 9.74 10.95
C ALA A 145 -1.84 9.80 9.68
N GLU A 146 -2.44 8.68 9.28
CA GLU A 146 -3.45 8.62 8.21
C GLU A 146 -4.71 9.43 8.56
N ALA A 147 -5.24 9.27 9.78
CA ALA A 147 -6.39 10.03 10.25
C ALA A 147 -6.10 11.55 10.26
N GLU A 148 -4.95 11.95 10.80
CA GLU A 148 -4.50 13.35 10.84
C GLU A 148 -4.33 13.93 9.43
N TYR A 149 -3.81 13.14 8.48
CA TYR A 149 -3.71 13.53 7.09
C TYR A 149 -5.10 13.78 6.48
N LEU A 150 -6.03 12.83 6.60
CA LEU A 150 -7.37 12.98 6.01
C LEU A 150 -8.14 14.18 6.59
N LYS A 151 -7.94 14.52 7.88
CA LYS A 151 -8.52 15.74 8.48
C LYS A 151 -7.98 17.03 7.85
N LYS A 152 -6.70 17.05 7.46
CA LYS A 152 -6.03 18.21 6.85
C LYS A 152 -6.23 18.28 5.33
N HIS A 153 -6.61 17.17 4.71
CA HIS A 153 -6.75 17.01 3.25
C HIS A 153 -8.16 16.51 2.90
N PRO A 154 -9.21 17.35 3.05
CA PRO A 154 -10.58 16.98 2.69
C PRO A 154 -10.74 16.69 1.19
N ASP A 155 -9.79 17.13 0.38
CA ASP A 155 -9.68 16.86 -1.05
C ASP A 155 -8.99 15.52 -1.38
N SER A 156 -8.54 14.75 -0.38
CA SER A 156 -7.88 13.45 -0.59
C SER A 156 -8.73 12.53 -1.47
N GLY A 157 -8.08 11.83 -2.40
CA GLY A 157 -8.72 10.85 -3.26
C GLY A 157 -9.38 9.71 -2.49
N TYR A 158 -8.93 9.41 -1.26
CA TYR A 158 -9.64 8.48 -0.39
C TYR A 158 -11.05 8.98 -0.06
N LEU A 159 -11.18 10.26 0.30
CA LEU A 159 -12.46 10.87 0.67
C LEU A 159 -13.32 11.18 -0.55
N THR A 160 -12.72 11.60 -1.66
CA THR A 160 -13.46 12.07 -2.84
C THR A 160 -13.75 10.97 -3.87
N GLU A 161 -12.88 9.97 -4.01
CA GLU A 161 -13.00 8.93 -5.04
C GLU A 161 -13.29 7.54 -4.48
N ILE A 162 -12.74 7.19 -3.30
CA ILE A 162 -12.88 5.85 -2.73
C ILE A 162 -14.14 5.72 -1.88
N LEU A 163 -14.26 6.48 -0.78
CA LEU A 163 -15.41 6.38 0.13
C LEU A 163 -16.79 6.50 -0.56
N PRO A 164 -17.00 7.40 -1.55
CA PRO A 164 -18.30 7.52 -2.20
C PRO A 164 -18.50 6.53 -3.37
N LEU A 165 -17.55 5.65 -3.68
CA LEU A 165 -17.61 4.80 -4.86
C LEU A 165 -18.85 3.89 -4.86
N ARG A 166 -19.68 3.99 -5.91
CA ARG A 166 -20.90 3.17 -6.09
C ARG A 166 -20.85 2.24 -7.30
N ASP A 167 -20.03 2.59 -8.27
CA ASP A 167 -19.80 1.85 -9.50
C ASP A 167 -18.33 2.01 -9.90
N PHE A 168 -17.79 1.02 -10.58
CA PHE A 168 -16.50 1.13 -11.26
C PHE A 168 -16.35 0.00 -12.29
N PRO A 169 -15.72 0.24 -13.46
CA PRO A 169 -15.44 -0.83 -14.43
C PRO A 169 -14.44 -1.87 -13.90
N ASP A 170 -14.59 -3.12 -14.31
CA ASP A 170 -13.60 -4.17 -14.01
C ASP A 170 -12.49 -4.17 -15.07
N TYR A 171 -11.35 -3.57 -14.74
CA TYR A 171 -10.18 -3.50 -15.64
C TYR A 171 -9.19 -4.68 -15.48
N ILE A 172 -9.42 -5.58 -14.52
CA ILE A 172 -8.54 -6.71 -14.22
C ILE A 172 -9.36 -7.99 -14.05
N ASP A 173 -9.06 -8.99 -14.89
CA ASP A 173 -9.87 -10.22 -15.01
C ASP A 173 -9.75 -11.17 -13.82
N TYR A 174 -8.67 -11.11 -13.04
CA TYR A 174 -8.50 -12.00 -11.89
C TYR A 174 -9.27 -11.50 -10.65
N LEU A 175 -9.77 -10.26 -10.67
CA LEU A 175 -10.66 -9.76 -9.64
C LEU A 175 -12.11 -10.12 -10.01
N PRO A 176 -12.92 -10.67 -9.08
CA PRO A 176 -14.31 -10.98 -9.36
C PRO A 176 -15.11 -9.72 -9.70
N HIS A 177 -16.09 -9.84 -10.59
CA HIS A 177 -16.95 -8.73 -11.01
C HIS A 177 -17.49 -7.92 -9.83
N GLY A 178 -17.27 -6.60 -9.84
CA GLY A 178 -17.78 -5.67 -8.82
C GLY A 178 -17.14 -5.82 -7.43
N CYS A 179 -16.08 -6.62 -7.27
CA CYS A 179 -15.48 -6.87 -5.96
C CYS A 179 -14.85 -5.62 -5.34
N ILE A 180 -14.36 -4.68 -6.16
CA ILE A 180 -13.75 -3.42 -5.70
C ILE A 180 -14.79 -2.57 -4.97
N VAL A 181 -15.92 -2.29 -5.61
CA VAL A 181 -17.02 -1.53 -5.01
C VAL A 181 -17.54 -2.24 -3.75
N ARG A 182 -17.71 -3.56 -3.80
CA ARG A 182 -18.10 -4.36 -2.63
C ARG A 182 -17.11 -4.18 -1.48
N LYS A 183 -15.81 -4.35 -1.72
CA LYS A 183 -14.79 -4.31 -0.66
C LYS A 183 -14.74 -2.93 -0.03
N ILE A 184 -14.79 -1.87 -0.83
CA ILE A 184 -14.81 -0.50 -0.33
C ILE A 184 -16.01 -0.27 0.61
N GLY A 185 -17.18 -0.85 0.32
CA GLY A 185 -18.32 -0.82 1.24
C GLY A 185 -18.08 -1.51 2.59
N ILE A 186 -17.05 -2.34 2.71
CA ILE A 186 -16.66 -3.06 3.93
C ILE A 186 -15.46 -2.41 4.63
N MET A 187 -14.46 -1.96 3.87
CA MET A 187 -13.20 -1.41 4.38
C MET A 187 -13.11 0.12 4.36
N GLY A 188 -14.11 0.81 3.79
CA GLY A 188 -14.17 2.26 3.76
C GLY A 188 -14.60 2.80 5.12
N TYR A 189 -13.64 3.30 5.90
CA TYR A 189 -13.88 3.92 7.20
C TYR A 189 -12.89 5.06 7.45
N MET A 190 -13.27 6.00 8.31
CA MET A 190 -12.33 7.01 8.80
C MET A 190 -11.40 6.37 9.84
N PRO A 191 -10.07 6.44 9.68
CA PRO A 191 -9.14 5.91 10.68
C PRO A 191 -9.26 6.68 12.00
N ASP A 192 -8.98 5.99 13.11
CA ASP A 192 -8.99 6.55 14.46
C ASP A 192 -7.69 7.34 14.73
N ASP A 193 -7.79 8.54 15.31
CA ASP A 193 -6.64 9.40 15.64
C ASP A 193 -6.22 9.36 17.12
N SER A 194 -6.74 8.41 17.90
CA SER A 194 -6.37 8.22 19.29
C SER A 194 -4.91 7.81 19.42
N VAL A 195 -4.24 8.38 20.41
CA VAL A 195 -2.89 7.94 20.80
C VAL A 195 -3.04 6.72 21.71
N LEU A 196 -2.46 5.59 21.29
CA LEU A 196 -2.60 4.30 21.98
C LEU A 196 -1.28 3.83 22.60
N GLU A 197 -1.33 2.83 23.48
CA GLU A 197 -0.13 2.24 24.09
C GLU A 197 0.80 1.67 22.98
N HIS A 198 2.10 1.93 23.12
CA HIS A 198 3.14 1.50 22.16
C HIS A 198 3.04 2.07 20.74
N ASP A 199 2.30 3.16 20.53
CA ASP A 199 1.98 3.79 19.23
C ASP A 199 3.18 3.91 18.28
N THR A 200 4.34 4.24 18.85
CA THR A 200 5.57 4.56 18.12
C THR A 200 6.69 3.53 18.33
N VAL A 201 6.42 2.40 18.99
CA VAL A 201 7.47 1.42 19.33
C VAL A 201 7.94 0.66 18.10
N ALA A 202 7.02 0.14 17.28
CA ALA A 202 7.41 -0.62 16.09
C ALA A 202 7.88 0.30 14.95
N LEU A 203 7.30 1.50 14.84
CA LEU A 203 7.59 2.49 13.82
C LEU A 203 7.37 3.90 14.40
N SER A 204 8.37 4.77 14.29
CA SER A 204 8.31 6.14 14.80
C SER A 204 7.67 7.04 13.77
N GLU A 205 7.20 8.20 14.22
CA GLU A 205 6.70 9.26 13.35
C GLU A 205 7.74 9.68 12.31
N LYS A 206 9.01 9.80 12.70
CA LYS A 206 10.09 10.15 11.77
C LYS A 206 10.31 9.05 10.73
N GLU A 207 10.40 7.78 11.13
CA GLU A 207 10.55 6.67 10.19
C GLU A 207 9.37 6.59 9.21
N PHE A 208 8.15 6.81 9.69
CA PHE A 208 6.97 6.81 8.84
C PHE A 208 6.94 8.03 7.90
N SER A 209 7.28 9.22 8.38
CA SER A 209 7.36 10.43 7.55
C SER A 209 8.44 10.31 6.46
N ASP A 210 9.62 9.78 6.80
CA ASP A 210 10.67 9.51 5.82
C ASP A 210 10.20 8.47 4.79
N PHE A 211 9.51 7.41 5.23
CA PHE A 211 8.91 6.42 4.34
C PHE A 211 7.90 7.04 3.36
N VAL A 212 6.99 7.88 3.83
CA VAL A 212 6.00 8.54 2.96
C VAL A 212 6.69 9.41 1.91
N ARG A 213 7.70 10.20 2.31
CA ARG A 213 8.48 11.04 1.38
C ARG A 213 9.20 10.19 0.34
N ASP A 214 10.07 9.29 0.78
CA ASP A 214 10.97 8.53 -0.10
C ASP A 214 10.17 7.60 -1.03
N THR A 215 9.07 7.02 -0.54
CA THR A 215 8.18 6.18 -1.35
C THR A 215 7.38 7.01 -2.35
N THR A 216 6.97 8.23 -2.00
CA THR A 216 6.31 9.14 -2.95
C THR A 216 7.23 9.48 -4.12
N GLU A 217 8.50 9.79 -3.85
CA GLU A 217 9.50 10.06 -4.89
C GLU A 217 9.69 8.85 -5.80
N LEU A 218 9.91 7.67 -5.22
CA LEU A 218 10.05 6.41 -5.95
C LEU A 218 8.84 6.10 -6.84
N VAL A 219 7.63 6.18 -6.27
CA VAL A 219 6.40 5.87 -7.01
C VAL A 219 6.19 6.88 -8.13
N THR A 220 6.43 8.17 -7.87
CA THR A 220 6.30 9.22 -8.89
C THR A 220 7.27 8.98 -10.05
N GLU A 221 8.52 8.64 -9.77
CA GLU A 221 9.52 8.30 -10.79
C GLU A 221 9.05 7.11 -11.65
N LYS A 222 8.63 6.01 -11.00
CA LYS A 222 8.21 4.78 -11.68
C LYS A 222 6.93 4.96 -12.50
N VAL A 223 5.94 5.68 -11.98
CA VAL A 223 4.69 5.99 -12.68
C VAL A 223 4.95 6.93 -13.86
N SER A 224 5.78 7.97 -13.67
CA SER A 224 6.19 8.87 -14.76
C SER A 224 6.96 8.13 -15.86
N GLY A 225 7.86 7.23 -15.48
CA GLY A 225 8.58 6.36 -16.39
C GLY A 225 7.64 5.48 -17.21
N ALA A 226 6.63 4.87 -16.59
CA ALA A 226 5.61 4.08 -17.29
C ALA A 226 4.77 4.96 -18.24
N LEU A 227 4.35 6.15 -17.81
CA LEU A 227 3.61 7.10 -18.65
C LEU A 227 4.40 7.57 -19.87
N ALA A 228 5.72 7.75 -19.75
CA ALA A 228 6.59 8.14 -20.86
C ALA A 228 6.68 7.07 -21.97
N LEU A 229 6.21 5.85 -21.69
CA LEU A 229 6.15 4.73 -22.64
C LEU A 229 4.78 4.62 -23.32
N ARG A 230 3.77 5.34 -22.83
CA ARG A 230 2.41 5.32 -23.38
C ARG A 230 2.41 5.79 -24.84
N GLY A 231 1.72 5.06 -25.71
CA GLY A 231 1.64 5.35 -27.15
C GLY A 231 2.91 5.05 -27.96
N LYS A 232 4.01 4.60 -27.34
CA LYS A 232 5.19 4.15 -28.08
C LYS A 232 4.99 2.71 -28.54
N LYS A 233 5.06 2.47 -29.85
CA LYS A 233 5.07 1.10 -30.40
C LYS A 233 6.34 0.40 -29.93
N TYR A 234 6.19 -0.61 -29.09
CA TYR A 234 7.28 -1.54 -28.81
C TYR A 234 7.40 -2.52 -29.98
N VAL A 235 8.52 -2.45 -30.69
CA VAL A 235 8.93 -3.54 -31.57
C VAL A 235 9.47 -4.62 -30.65
N THR A 236 8.69 -5.67 -30.43
CA THR A 236 9.19 -6.89 -29.79
C THR A 236 10.30 -7.44 -30.69
N LEU A 237 11.53 -7.46 -30.19
CA LEU A 237 12.62 -8.24 -30.77
C LEU A 237 12.44 -9.72 -30.40
#